data_AF-A0A936HLR5-F1
#
_entry.id   AF-A0A936HLR5-F1
#
_cell.length_a   1.000
_cell.length_b   1.000
_cell.length_c   1.000
_cell.angle_alpha   90.00
_cell.angle_beta   90.00
_cell.angle_gamma   90.00
#
_symmetry.space_group_name_H-M   'P 1'
#
loop_
_entity.id
_entity.type
_entity.pdbx_description
1 polymer ?
#
loop_
_entity_poly.entity_id
_entity_poly.type
_entity_poly.pdbx_seq_one_letter_code
_entity_poly.pdbx_strand_id
1 'polypeptide(L)'
;MDWLGGMEVLGGLLGVAGSIVLAIPAWRDLKNKDLWDLLTQIRRVPGASEPDLRELKWLILDSVLGGFRVHQWCTFGGAALLALGFALIAVAGGLRVFGLAAPT
;
A
#
# COMPACT_ATOMS: atom_id res chain seq x y z
N MET A 1 20.52 6.46 -25.21
CA MET A 1 19.77 5.99 -24.03
C MET A 1 18.57 5.28 -24.59
N ASP A 2 18.63 3.96 -24.60
CA ASP A 2 17.70 3.14 -25.38
C ASP A 2 16.34 3.18 -24.68
N TRP A 3 15.24 3.17 -25.45
CA TRP A 3 13.88 3.29 -24.90
C TRP A 3 13.59 2.29 -23.77
N LEU A 4 14.19 1.09 -23.84
CA LEU A 4 14.15 0.06 -22.81
C LEU A 4 14.88 0.44 -21.51
N GLY A 5 16.03 1.10 -21.60
CA GLY A 5 16.75 1.62 -20.43
C GLY A 5 15.96 2.74 -19.74
N GLY A 6 15.24 3.55 -20.51
CA GLY A 6 14.32 4.56 -19.97
C GLY A 6 13.17 3.94 -19.16
N MET A 7 12.59 2.83 -19.65
CA MET A 7 11.52 2.10 -18.97
C MET A 7 11.97 1.48 -17.64
N GLU A 8 13.20 0.99 -17.55
CA GLU A 8 13.76 0.45 -16.29
C GLU A 8 13.97 1.53 -15.23
N VAL A 9 14.52 2.69 -15.63
CA VAL A 9 14.73 3.82 -14.73
C VAL A 9 13.39 4.34 -14.21
N LEU A 10 12.41 4.50 -15.10
CA LEU A 10 11.04 4.89 -14.71
C LEU A 10 10.38 3.86 -13.82
N GLY A 11 10.49 2.57 -14.15
CA GLY A 11 9.95 1.48 -13.34
C GLY A 11 10.57 1.42 -11.93
N GLY A 12 11.88 1.63 -11.84
CA GLY A 12 12.61 1.72 -10.57
C GLY A 12 12.17 2.93 -9.73
N LEU A 13 12.04 4.11 -10.34
CA LEU A 13 11.55 5.32 -9.67
C LEU A 13 10.12 5.14 -9.14
N LEU A 14 9.23 4.55 -9.94
CA LEU A 14 7.85 4.25 -9.54
C LEU A 14 7.80 3.21 -8.41
N GLY A 15 8.67 2.20 -8.45
CA GLY A 15 8.81 1.20 -7.39
C GLY A 15 9.27 1.82 -6.06
N VAL A 16 10.29 2.69 -6.09
CA VAL A 16 10.75 3.41 -4.89
C VAL A 16 9.67 4.34 -4.35
N ALA A 17 9.02 5.12 -5.22
CA ALA A 17 7.92 6.00 -4.82
C ALA A 17 6.76 5.21 -4.20
N GLY A 18 6.36 4.09 -4.81
CA GLY A 18 5.34 3.19 -4.28
C GLY A 18 5.70 2.63 -2.91
N SER A 19 6.96 2.23 -2.70
CA SER A 19 7.45 1.73 -1.40
C SER A 19 7.42 2.81 -0.31
N ILE A 20 7.83 4.04 -0.61
CA ILE A 20 7.77 5.17 0.33
C ILE A 20 6.32 5.48 0.71
N VAL A 21 5.43 5.53 -0.27
CA VAL A 21 4.00 5.78 -0.04
C VAL A 21 3.37 4.68 0.82
N LEU A 22 3.80 3.42 0.66
CA LEU A 22 3.37 2.28 1.49
C LEU A 22 3.99 2.26 2.90
N ALA A 23 5.12 2.94 3.13
CA ALA A 23 5.71 3.04 4.46
C ALA A 23 4.85 3.92 5.40
N ILE A 24 4.14 4.91 4.87
CA ILE A 24 3.24 5.81 5.63
C ILE A 24 2.10 5.06 6.34
N PRO A 25 1.30 4.21 5.66
CA PRO A 25 0.26 3.43 6.32
C PRO A 25 0.83 2.46 7.35
N ALA A 26 1.95 1.79 7.05
CA ALA A 26 2.61 0.88 7.99
C ALA A 26 3.11 1.59 9.26
N TRP A 27 3.70 2.78 9.12
CA TRP A 27 4.11 3.59 10.27
C TRP A 27 2.90 4.01 11.12
N ARG A 28 1.82 4.45 10.48
CA ARG A 28 0.60 4.82 11.19
C ARG A 28 0.01 3.65 11.96
N ASP A 29 0.05 2.46 11.39
CA ASP A 29 -0.46 1.26 12.04
C ASP A 29 0.38 0.89 13.28
N LEU A 30 1.71 0.97 13.14
CA LEU A 30 2.66 0.80 14.26
C LEU A 30 2.43 1.83 15.39
N LYS A 31 2.18 3.10 15.04
CA LYS A 31 1.93 4.16 16.02
C LYS A 31 0.62 3.99 16.79
N ASN A 32 -0.36 3.28 16.22
CA ASN A 32 -1.67 3.07 16.84
C ASN A 32 -1.84 1.63 17.37
N LYS A 33 -0.75 0.87 17.52
CA LYS A 33 -0.78 -0.51 18.01
C LYS A 33 -1.52 -0.65 19.34
N ASP A 34 -1.27 0.24 20.29
CA ASP A 34 -1.92 0.20 21.61
C ASP A 34 -3.45 0.35 21.52
N LEU A 35 -3.92 1.07 20.50
CA LEU A 35 -5.34 1.31 20.22
C LEU A 35 -6.01 0.05 19.64
N TRP A 36 -5.29 -0.70 18.82
CA TRP A 36 -5.72 -2.01 18.31
C TRP A 36 -5.74 -3.08 19.41
N ASP A 37 -4.76 -3.06 20.31
CA ASP A 37 -4.72 -3.96 21.47
C ASP A 37 -5.88 -3.66 22.44
N LEU A 38 -6.20 -2.39 22.67
CA LEU A 38 -7.37 -1.95 23.44
C LEU A 38 -8.69 -2.42 22.81
N LEU A 39 -8.88 -2.24 21.49
CA LEU A 39 -10.06 -2.75 20.77
C LEU A 39 -10.21 -4.27 20.91
N THR A 40 -9.09 -5.00 20.89
CA THR A 40 -9.07 -6.46 21.05
C THR A 40 -9.45 -6.87 22.47
N GLN A 41 -9.05 -6.10 23.48
CA GLN A 41 -9.46 -6.32 24.87
C GLN A 41 -10.95 -6.02 25.10
N ILE A 42 -11.49 -4.96 24.49
CA ILE A 42 -12.91 -4.59 24.61
C ILE A 42 -13.82 -5.70 24.05
N ARG A 43 -13.39 -6.38 22.97
CA ARG A 43 -14.11 -7.54 22.42
C ARG A 43 -14.22 -8.73 23.40
N ARG A 44 -13.34 -8.81 24.41
CA ARG A 44 -13.35 -9.88 25.41
C ARG A 44 -14.27 -9.58 26.61
N VAL A 45 -14.89 -8.40 26.67
CA VAL A 45 -15.79 -8.02 27.76
C VAL A 45 -17.15 -8.71 27.56
N PRO A 46 -17.60 -9.56 28.50
CA PRO A 46 -18.89 -10.22 28.41
C PRO A 46 -20.03 -9.18 28.51
N GLY A 47 -20.91 -9.16 27.51
CA GLY A 47 -22.01 -8.20 27.40
C GLY A 47 -21.87 -7.17 26.27
N ALA A 48 -20.71 -7.11 25.61
CA ALA A 48 -20.54 -6.28 24.43
C ALA A 48 -21.24 -6.91 23.21
N SER A 49 -22.18 -6.19 22.62
CA SER A 49 -22.85 -6.65 21.40
C SER A 49 -21.89 -6.52 20.20
N GLU A 50 -21.78 -7.58 19.39
CA GLU A 50 -21.01 -7.56 18.13
C GLU A 50 -21.34 -6.36 17.19
N PRO A 51 -22.60 -5.91 17.04
CA PRO A 51 -22.90 -4.73 16.23
C PRO A 51 -22.39 -3.42 16.85
N ASP A 52 -22.52 -3.21 18.16
CA ASP A 52 -22.02 -1.99 18.81
C ASP A 52 -20.48 -1.94 18.78
N LEU A 53 -19.81 -3.08 18.93
CA LEU A 53 -18.36 -3.19 18.77
C LEU A 53 -17.92 -2.86 17.35
N ARG A 54 -18.73 -3.21 16.35
CA ARG A 54 -18.44 -2.92 14.94
C ARG A 54 -18.62 -1.43 14.66
N GLU A 55 -19.68 -0.84 15.17
CA GLU A 55 -19.96 0.59 15.03
C GLU A 55 -18.93 1.44 15.79
N LEU A 56 -18.57 1.07 17.02
CA LEU A 56 -17.49 1.70 17.78
C LEU A 56 -16.14 1.55 17.08
N LYS A 57 -15.86 0.38 16.49
CA LYS A 57 -14.66 0.19 15.66
C LYS A 57 -14.68 1.13 14.46
N TRP A 58 -15.81 1.29 13.78
CA TRP A 58 -15.98 2.23 12.66
C TRP A 58 -15.84 3.68 13.08
N LEU A 59 -16.32 4.06 14.27
CA LEU A 59 -16.29 5.43 14.78
C LEU A 59 -14.89 5.80 15.34
N ILE A 60 -14.21 4.84 15.97
CA ILE A 60 -12.79 4.94 16.32
C ILE A 60 -11.95 4.97 15.06
N LEU A 61 -12.26 4.11 14.06
CA LEU A 61 -11.61 4.19 12.76
C LEU A 61 -11.81 5.59 12.22
N ASP A 62 -13.03 6.08 11.99
CA ASP A 62 -13.31 7.39 11.40
C ASP A 62 -12.70 8.58 12.18
N SER A 63 -12.66 8.54 13.51
CA SER A 63 -12.08 9.60 14.36
C SER A 63 -10.55 9.57 14.44
N VAL A 64 -9.93 8.39 14.59
CA VAL A 64 -8.47 8.20 14.43
C VAL A 64 -8.07 8.44 12.96
N LEU A 65 -9.03 8.31 12.05
CA LEU A 65 -8.82 8.24 10.63
C LEU A 65 -9.72 9.17 9.82
N GLY A 66 -9.77 10.44 10.21
CA GLY A 66 -9.69 11.53 9.23
C GLY A 66 -8.52 11.30 8.24
N GLY A 67 -7.56 10.43 8.60
CA GLY A 67 -6.56 9.80 7.75
C GLY A 67 -6.83 8.39 7.18
N PHE A 68 -8.04 7.79 7.19
CA PHE A 68 -8.32 6.41 6.69
C PHE A 68 -8.46 6.46 5.19
N ARG A 69 -9.15 7.50 4.71
CA ARG A 69 -9.18 7.80 3.28
C ARG A 69 -7.76 8.03 2.78
N VAL A 70 -6.94 8.77 3.53
CA VAL A 70 -5.51 8.96 3.19
C VAL A 70 -4.75 7.63 3.27
N HIS A 71 -4.99 6.80 4.29
CA HIS A 71 -4.39 5.48 4.44
C HIS A 71 -4.77 4.55 3.29
N GLN A 72 -6.05 4.44 2.94
CA GLN A 72 -6.54 3.67 1.79
C GLN A 72 -5.97 4.22 0.49
N TRP A 73 -5.96 5.54 0.29
CA TRP A 73 -5.42 6.15 -0.93
C TRP A 73 -3.91 5.94 -1.04
N CYS A 74 -3.15 6.03 0.05
CA CYS A 74 -1.73 5.71 0.07
C CYS A 74 -1.48 4.20 -0.11
N THR A 75 -2.29 3.33 0.48
CA THR A 75 -2.14 1.88 0.34
C THR A 75 -2.49 1.42 -1.07
N PHE A 76 -3.65 1.82 -1.60
CA PHE A 76 -4.04 1.50 -2.97
C PHE A 76 -3.17 2.20 -4.00
N GLY A 77 -2.89 3.49 -3.82
CA GLY A 77 -2.05 4.27 -4.71
C GLY A 77 -0.59 3.80 -4.72
N GLY A 78 -0.03 3.55 -3.54
CA GLY A 78 1.32 3.00 -3.38
C GLY A 78 1.44 1.59 -3.93
N ALA A 79 0.45 0.71 -3.69
CA ALA A 79 0.41 -0.62 -4.28
C ALA A 79 0.27 -0.59 -5.80
N ALA A 80 -0.57 0.30 -6.35
CA ALA A 80 -0.71 0.50 -7.78
C ALA A 80 0.60 0.98 -8.42
N LEU A 81 1.26 1.98 -7.81
CA LEU A 81 2.58 2.50 -8.23
C LEU A 81 3.64 1.40 -8.23
N LEU A 82 3.67 0.58 -7.18
CA LEU A 82 4.60 -0.53 -7.04
C LEU A 82 4.34 -1.59 -8.12
N ALA A 83 3.09 -1.98 -8.33
CA ALA A 83 2.69 -2.95 -9.36
C ALA A 83 3.04 -2.45 -10.77
N LEU A 84 2.83 -1.15 -11.05
CA LEU A 84 3.19 -0.52 -12.32
C LEU A 84 4.71 -0.51 -12.52
N GLY A 85 5.48 -0.19 -11.48
CA GLY A 85 6.94 -0.23 -11.50
C GLY A 85 7.47 -1.64 -11.81
N PHE A 86 6.95 -2.66 -11.12
CA PHE A 86 7.30 -4.06 -11.38
C PHE A 86 6.86 -4.51 -12.77
N ALA A 87 5.68 -4.11 -13.24
CA ALA A 87 5.20 -4.45 -14.58
C ALA A 87 6.11 -3.85 -15.67
N LEU A 88 6.54 -2.60 -15.53
CA LEU A 88 7.46 -1.95 -16.46
C LEU A 88 8.82 -2.64 -16.50
N ILE A 89 9.39 -2.99 -15.34
CA ILE A 89 10.66 -3.73 -15.26
C ILE A 89 10.50 -5.13 -15.85
N ALA A 90 9.41 -5.83 -15.55
CA ALA A 90 9.14 -7.17 -16.06
C ALA A 90 8.93 -7.18 -17.59
N VAL A 91 8.26 -6.17 -18.14
CA VAL A 91 8.07 -6.02 -19.60
C VAL A 91 9.39 -5.66 -20.28
N ALA A 92 10.18 -4.72 -19.73
CA ALA A 92 11.47 -4.36 -20.29
C ALA A 92 12.48 -5.52 -20.22
N GLY A 93 12.51 -6.26 -19.11
CA GLY A 93 13.30 -7.48 -18.96
C GLY A 93 12.82 -8.59 -19.89
N GLY A 94 11.51 -8.81 -19.98
CA GLY A 94 10.89 -9.78 -20.89
C GLY A 94 11.22 -9.50 -22.34
N LEU A 95 11.04 -8.27 -22.83
CA LEU A 95 11.35 -7.88 -24.21
C LEU A 95 12.84 -8.07 -24.56
N ARG A 96 13.74 -7.89 -23.60
CA ARG A 96 15.18 -8.18 -23.77
C ARG A 96 15.48 -9.67 -23.80
N VAL A 97 14.85 -10.47 -22.93
CA VAL A 97 15.06 -11.93 -22.85
C VAL A 97 14.42 -12.65 -24.03
N PHE A 98 13.25 -12.20 -24.50
CA PHE A 98 12.52 -12.78 -25.63
C PHE A 98 12.94 -12.21 -27.00
N GLY A 99 13.94 -11.33 -27.07
CA GLY A 99 14.51 -10.85 -28.33
C GLY A 99 13.57 -10.02 -29.21
N LEU A 100 12.45 -9.53 -28.67
CA LEU A 100 11.50 -8.67 -29.38
C LEU A 100 12.00 -7.23 -29.57
N ALA A 101 13.09 -6.87 -28.88
CA ALA A 101 13.86 -5.67 -29.15
C ALA A 101 14.88 -5.95 -30.25
N ALA A 102 14.43 -5.94 -31.51
CA ALA A 102 15.35 -5.94 -32.64
C ALA A 102 16.26 -4.70 -32.58
N PRO A 103 17.58 -4.84 -32.82
CA PRO A 103 18.49 -3.70 -32.86
C PRO A 103 18.22 -2.84 -34.10
N THR A 104 18.03 -1.55 -33.90
CA THR A 104 18.33 -0.52 -34.91
C THR A 104 19.43 0.37 -34.38
#